data_AF-A0A0N1I402-F1
#
_entry.id   AF-A0A0N1I402-F1
#
_cell.length_a   1.000
_cell.length_b   1.000
_cell.length_c   1.000
_cell.angle_alpha   90.00
_cell.angle_beta   90.00
_cell.angle_gamma   90.00
#
_symmetry.space_group_name_H-M   'P 1'
#
loop_
_entity.id
_entity.type
_entity.pdbx_description
1 polymer ?
#
loop_
_entity_poly.entity_id
_entity_poly.type
_entity_poly.pdbx_seq_one_letter_code
_entity_poly.pdbx_strand_id
1 'polypeptide(L)'
;MWRSRVCLGGFTMKYKRGTGLWDEDHVNDFNANKYMTARSTMRWYYGMERLQTRNTLNARRGTQSYNNNMGLHHSGRGAFERELERRGIPVDKYPLTTTTGAARVAEMVLLRRAELEKHAKVALEHQRDKLRRDTPSDWYDETDGPLNPRFLASMQSNYTKTITELLNEPITHA
;
A
#
# COMPACT_ATOMS: atom_id res chain seq x y z
N MET A 1 -35.51 -33.60 -18.28
CA MET A 1 -34.68 -34.12 -17.18
C MET A 1 -33.42 -33.24 -17.06
N TRP A 2 -33.46 -32.19 -16.25
CA TRP A 2 -32.35 -31.26 -16.08
C TRP A 2 -31.30 -31.91 -15.16
N ARG A 3 -30.17 -32.33 -15.74
CA ARG A 3 -29.03 -32.84 -14.96
C ARG A 3 -28.44 -31.67 -14.17
N SER A 4 -28.74 -31.61 -12.87
CA SER A 4 -28.02 -30.79 -11.90
C SER A 4 -26.53 -31.13 -12.00
N ARG A 5 -25.74 -30.24 -12.60
CA ARG A 5 -24.28 -30.28 -12.49
C ARG A 5 -23.97 -30.01 -11.03
N VAL A 6 -23.77 -31.07 -10.26
CA VAL A 6 -23.17 -31.00 -8.92
C VAL A 6 -21.85 -30.25 -9.11
N CYS A 7 -21.78 -29.01 -8.65
CA CYS A 7 -20.50 -28.31 -8.56
C CYS A 7 -19.63 -29.12 -7.61
N LEU A 8 -18.68 -29.88 -8.17
CA LEU A 8 -17.65 -30.59 -7.41
C LEU A 8 -16.77 -29.55 -6.72
N GLY A 9 -17.19 -29.11 -5.54
CA GLY A 9 -16.36 -28.33 -4.63
C GLY A 9 -15.35 -29.27 -3.98
N GLY A 10 -14.06 -29.01 -4.21
CA GLY A 10 -12.96 -29.72 -3.54
C GLY A 10 -12.29 -28.87 -2.47
N PHE A 11 -11.28 -29.45 -1.81
CA PHE A 11 -10.40 -28.69 -0.92
C PHE A 11 -9.68 -27.60 -1.71
N THR A 12 -9.83 -26.36 -1.24
CA THR A 12 -9.06 -25.20 -1.66
C THR A 12 -8.68 -24.44 -0.39
N MET A 13 -7.50 -23.83 -0.36
CA MET A 13 -6.94 -23.21 0.85
C MET A 13 -7.62 -21.87 1.18
N LYS A 14 -8.92 -21.90 1.50
CA LYS A 14 -9.71 -20.70 1.83
C LYS A 14 -9.09 -19.89 2.96
N TYR A 15 -8.43 -20.55 3.92
CA TYR A 15 -7.76 -19.91 5.05
C TYR A 15 -6.50 -19.12 4.67
N LYS A 16 -5.90 -19.36 3.49
CA LYS A 16 -4.80 -18.53 2.95
C LYS A 16 -5.30 -17.45 1.99
N ARG A 17 -6.58 -17.51 1.58
CA ARG A 17 -7.13 -16.55 0.65
C ARG A 17 -7.42 -15.25 1.39
N GLY A 18 -6.89 -14.13 0.88
CA GLY A 18 -7.07 -12.81 1.50
C GLY A 18 -6.23 -12.60 2.77
N THR A 19 -5.19 -13.42 2.98
CA THR A 19 -4.20 -13.22 4.06
C THR A 19 -2.93 -12.51 3.57
N GLY A 20 -2.85 -12.20 2.27
CA GLY A 20 -1.74 -11.43 1.71
C GLY A 20 -1.80 -9.97 2.13
N LEU A 21 -0.77 -9.21 1.75
CA LEU A 21 -0.73 -7.77 2.02
C LEU A 21 -1.61 -7.00 1.03
N TRP A 22 -1.79 -7.56 -0.18
CA TRP A 22 -2.51 -6.95 -1.29
C TRP A 22 -3.56 -7.90 -1.90
N ASP A 23 -4.42 -7.36 -2.76
CA ASP A 23 -5.57 -8.09 -3.33
C ASP A 23 -5.16 -9.15 -4.37
N GLU A 24 -4.00 -8.98 -5.01
CA GLU A 24 -3.40 -9.91 -5.98
C GLU A 24 -2.78 -11.16 -5.32
N ASP A 25 -2.49 -11.10 -4.03
CA ASP A 25 -1.81 -12.19 -3.32
C ASP A 25 -2.73 -13.41 -3.13
N HIS A 26 -2.15 -14.60 -3.24
CA HIS A 26 -2.85 -15.88 -3.08
C HIS A 26 -4.07 -16.06 -4.02
N VAL A 27 -4.04 -15.40 -5.18
CA VAL A 27 -4.95 -15.62 -6.31
C VAL A 27 -4.27 -16.53 -7.32
N ASN A 28 -4.99 -17.54 -7.83
CA ASN A 28 -4.48 -18.37 -8.92
C ASN A 28 -4.67 -17.63 -10.27
N ASP A 29 -3.79 -16.67 -10.53
CA ASP A 29 -3.75 -15.91 -11.78
C ASP A 29 -2.74 -16.53 -12.76
N PHE A 30 -3.21 -17.47 -13.58
CA PHE A 30 -2.38 -18.23 -14.50
C PHE A 30 -2.37 -17.67 -15.94
N ASN A 31 -3.11 -16.60 -16.21
CA ASN A 31 -3.32 -16.08 -17.57
C ASN A 31 -2.75 -14.67 -17.79
N ALA A 32 -1.86 -14.22 -16.92
CA ALA A 32 -1.12 -12.98 -17.08
C ALA A 32 -0.01 -13.10 -18.15
N ASN A 33 0.29 -11.99 -18.83
CA ASN A 33 1.37 -11.89 -19.82
C ASN A 33 2.62 -11.27 -19.19
N LYS A 34 3.82 -11.63 -19.68
CA LYS A 34 5.11 -11.08 -19.21
C LYS A 34 5.20 -9.55 -19.38
N TYR A 35 4.63 -9.02 -20.46
CA TYR A 35 4.53 -7.59 -20.71
C TYR A 35 3.06 -7.17 -20.75
N MET A 36 2.74 -6.12 -20.00
CA MET A 36 1.40 -5.56 -19.92
C MET A 36 1.45 -4.08 -20.27
N THR A 37 0.62 -3.67 -21.24
CA THR A 37 0.44 -2.25 -21.55
C THR A 37 -0.32 -1.56 -20.43
N ALA A 38 -0.30 -0.22 -20.40
CA ALA A 38 -1.02 0.55 -19.39
C ALA A 38 -2.50 0.13 -19.21
N ARG A 39 -3.21 -0.12 -20.32
CA ARG A 39 -4.62 -0.58 -20.29
C ARG A 39 -4.75 -2.00 -19.72
N SER A 40 -3.85 -2.90 -20.10
CA SER A 40 -3.86 -4.28 -19.59
C SER A 40 -3.54 -4.31 -18.10
N THR A 41 -2.55 -3.54 -17.65
CA THR A 41 -2.19 -3.41 -16.23
C THR A 41 -3.33 -2.83 -15.41
N MET A 42 -3.97 -1.75 -15.89
CA MET A 42 -5.14 -1.18 -15.22
C MET A 42 -6.29 -2.19 -15.11
N ARG A 43 -6.54 -2.97 -16.18
CA ARG A 43 -7.55 -4.02 -16.17
C ARG A 43 -7.21 -5.15 -15.20
N TRP A 44 -5.93 -5.46 -15.03
CA TRP A 44 -5.46 -6.46 -14.08
C TRP A 44 -5.70 -6.03 -12.63
N TYR A 45 -5.32 -4.80 -12.25
CA TYR A 45 -5.63 -4.24 -10.93
C TYR A 45 -7.14 -4.24 -10.64
N TYR A 46 -7.94 -3.74 -11.60
CA TYR A 46 -9.40 -3.80 -11.50
C TYR A 46 -9.92 -5.24 -11.35
N GLY A 47 -9.30 -6.19 -12.05
CA GLY A 47 -9.64 -7.62 -11.97
C GLY A 47 -9.44 -8.18 -10.56
N MET A 48 -8.32 -7.84 -9.91
CA MET A 48 -7.99 -8.29 -8.55
C MET A 48 -8.92 -7.65 -7.50
N GLU A 49 -9.08 -6.33 -7.54
CA GLU A 49 -10.00 -5.59 -6.64
C GLU A 49 -11.45 -6.09 -6.79
N ARG A 50 -11.91 -6.26 -8.03
CA ARG A 50 -13.26 -6.78 -8.31
C ARG A 50 -13.43 -8.20 -7.80
N LEU A 51 -12.41 -9.06 -7.95
CA LEU A 51 -12.47 -10.42 -7.46
C LEU A 51 -12.67 -10.43 -5.94
N GLN A 52 -11.81 -9.72 -5.21
CA GLN A 52 -11.87 -9.63 -3.75
C GLN A 52 -13.19 -9.05 -3.25
N THR A 53 -13.61 -7.92 -3.81
CA THR A 53 -14.85 -7.24 -3.47
C THR A 53 -16.06 -8.13 -3.74
N ARG A 54 -16.15 -8.74 -4.92
CA ARG A 54 -17.30 -9.59 -5.29
C ARG A 54 -17.41 -10.82 -4.41
N ASN A 55 -16.29 -11.45 -4.04
CA ASN A 55 -16.32 -12.60 -3.13
C ASN A 55 -16.83 -12.19 -1.75
N THR A 56 -16.34 -11.07 -1.22
CA THR A 56 -16.73 -10.54 0.09
C THR A 56 -18.20 -10.16 0.12
N LEU A 57 -18.69 -9.44 -0.89
CA LEU A 57 -20.10 -9.04 -0.97
C LEU A 57 -21.04 -10.24 -1.17
N ASN A 58 -20.67 -11.22 -2.00
CA ASN A 58 -21.47 -12.42 -2.17
C ASN A 58 -21.54 -13.26 -0.89
N ALA A 59 -20.43 -13.37 -0.15
CA ALA A 59 -20.41 -14.06 1.14
C ALA A 59 -21.30 -13.34 2.16
N ARG A 60 -21.14 -12.01 2.30
CA ARG A 60 -21.97 -11.19 3.20
C ARG A 60 -23.45 -11.31 2.88
N ARG A 61 -23.83 -11.14 1.61
CA ARG A 61 -25.22 -11.27 1.16
C ARG A 61 -25.75 -12.67 1.45
N GLY A 62 -25.00 -13.72 1.10
CA GLY A 62 -25.39 -15.11 1.31
C GLY A 62 -25.69 -15.41 2.79
N THR A 63 -24.79 -15.00 3.69
CA THR A 63 -24.97 -15.19 5.14
C THR A 63 -26.12 -14.37 5.69
N GLN A 64 -26.25 -13.09 5.33
CA GLN A 64 -27.33 -12.24 5.83
C GLN A 64 -28.70 -12.72 5.38
N SER A 65 -28.85 -13.11 4.10
CA SER A 65 -30.09 -13.68 3.59
C SER A 65 -30.44 -14.99 4.29
N TYR A 66 -29.46 -15.88 4.50
CA TYR A 66 -29.68 -17.12 5.24
C TYR A 66 -30.15 -16.85 6.68
N ASN A 67 -29.46 -15.97 7.41
CA ASN A 67 -29.81 -15.64 8.80
C ASN A 67 -31.23 -15.06 8.90
N ASN A 68 -31.59 -14.15 8.00
CA ASN A 68 -32.92 -13.57 7.96
C ASN A 68 -34.01 -14.61 7.68
N ASN A 69 -33.75 -15.53 6.74
CA ASN A 69 -34.69 -16.63 6.45
C ASN A 69 -34.85 -17.60 7.63
N MET A 70 -33.82 -17.72 8.47
CA MET A 70 -33.86 -18.47 9.73
C MET A 70 -34.47 -17.69 10.90
N GLY A 71 -34.93 -16.46 10.69
CA GLY A 71 -35.56 -15.62 11.72
C GLY A 71 -34.58 -14.95 12.70
N LEU A 72 -33.29 -14.94 12.38
CA LEU A 72 -32.25 -14.26 13.17
C LEU A 72 -31.98 -12.85 12.62
N HIS A 73 -31.24 -12.03 13.37
CA HIS A 73 -30.74 -10.76 12.84
C HIS A 73 -29.76 -10.99 11.68
N HIS A 74 -29.49 -9.97 10.84
CA HIS A 74 -28.58 -10.10 9.70
C HIS A 74 -27.16 -10.55 10.11
N SER A 75 -26.73 -10.21 11.34
CA SER A 75 -25.45 -10.64 11.93
C SER A 75 -25.47 -12.06 12.52
N GLY A 76 -26.64 -12.71 12.56
CA GLY A 76 -26.84 -14.02 13.20
C GLY A 76 -27.20 -13.96 14.68
N ARG A 77 -27.28 -12.76 15.28
CA ARG A 77 -27.70 -12.59 16.68
C ARG A 77 -29.17 -12.95 16.88
N GLY A 78 -29.46 -13.65 17.97
CA GLY A 78 -30.79 -14.07 18.38
C GLY A 78 -31.41 -13.15 19.42
N ALA A 79 -32.49 -13.64 20.06
CA ALA A 79 -33.22 -12.88 21.06
C ALA A 79 -32.41 -12.64 22.34
N PHE A 80 -31.57 -13.60 22.74
CA PHE A 80 -30.75 -13.49 23.95
C PHE A 80 -29.69 -12.40 23.81
N GLU A 81 -28.93 -12.39 22.71
CA GLU A 81 -27.92 -11.37 22.45
C GLU A 81 -28.54 -9.97 22.36
N ARG A 82 -29.72 -9.87 21.72
CA ARG A 82 -30.46 -8.61 21.64
C ARG A 82 -30.90 -8.10 23.02
N GLU A 83 -31.27 -9.00 23.93
CA GLU A 83 -31.65 -8.63 25.30
C GLU A 83 -30.42 -8.21 26.14
N LEU A 84 -29.27 -8.86 25.95
CA LEU A 84 -28.01 -8.42 26.55
C LEU A 84 -27.63 -7.01 26.08
N GLU A 85 -27.71 -6.74 24.78
CA GLU A 85 -27.49 -5.40 24.21
C GLU A 85 -28.47 -4.38 24.79
N ARG A 86 -29.76 -4.73 24.90
CA ARG A 86 -30.78 -3.86 25.51
C ARG A 86 -30.44 -3.51 26.96
N ARG A 87 -29.78 -4.41 27.68
CA ARG A 87 -29.29 -4.20 29.06
C ARG A 87 -27.92 -3.51 29.12
N GLY A 88 -27.30 -3.18 27.98
CA GLY A 88 -25.98 -2.57 27.93
C GLY A 88 -24.84 -3.54 28.29
N ILE A 89 -25.09 -4.85 28.28
CA ILE A 89 -24.09 -5.87 28.60
C ILE A 89 -23.34 -6.24 27.31
N PRO A 90 -21.99 -6.22 27.30
CA PRO A 90 -21.20 -6.67 26.15
C PRO A 90 -21.50 -8.14 25.82
N VAL A 91 -21.86 -8.40 24.55
CA VAL A 91 -22.18 -9.74 24.06
C VAL A 91 -20.90 -10.52 23.73
N ASP A 92 -20.00 -9.90 22.97
CA ASP A 92 -18.79 -10.57 22.50
C ASP A 92 -17.70 -10.57 23.58
N LYS A 93 -17.03 -11.70 23.77
CA LYS A 93 -15.89 -11.81 24.69
C LYS A 93 -14.73 -10.87 24.31
N TYR A 94 -14.50 -10.70 23.00
CA TYR A 94 -13.41 -9.88 22.47
C TYR A 94 -13.97 -8.88 21.44
N PRO A 95 -14.23 -7.62 21.83
CA PRO A 95 -14.69 -6.59 20.90
C PRO A 95 -13.53 -6.15 20.00
N LEU A 96 -13.51 -6.61 18.76
CA LEU A 96 -12.48 -6.26 17.78
C LEU A 96 -12.60 -4.79 17.34
N THR A 97 -11.49 -4.21 16.91
CA THR A 97 -11.44 -2.83 16.39
C THR A 97 -12.38 -2.65 15.21
N THR A 98 -13.23 -1.63 15.28
CA THR A 98 -14.19 -1.29 14.22
C THR A 98 -13.52 -0.57 13.05
N THR A 99 -14.25 -0.42 11.94
CA THR A 99 -13.79 0.35 10.78
C THR A 99 -13.44 1.80 11.15
N THR A 100 -14.22 2.44 12.02
CA THR A 100 -13.95 3.79 12.53
C THR A 100 -12.66 3.83 13.35
N GLY A 101 -12.41 2.82 14.20
CA GLY A 101 -11.17 2.72 14.96
C GLY A 101 -9.94 2.58 14.06
N ALA A 102 -10.00 1.70 13.07
CA ALA A 102 -8.93 1.51 12.10
C ALA A 102 -8.65 2.77 11.27
N ALA A 103 -9.69 3.43 10.76
CA ALA A 103 -9.56 4.67 9.99
C ALA A 103 -8.96 5.80 10.84
N ARG A 104 -9.38 5.94 12.10
CA ARG A 104 -8.87 6.97 13.01
C ARG A 104 -7.39 6.77 13.33
N VAL A 105 -6.96 5.52 13.54
CA VAL A 105 -5.55 5.20 13.76
C VAL A 105 -4.73 5.55 12.52
N ALA A 106 -5.19 5.18 11.32
CA ALA A 106 -4.51 5.53 10.07
C ALA A 106 -4.41 7.05 9.87
N GLU A 107 -5.49 7.78 10.10
CA GLU A 107 -5.54 9.25 10.02
C GLU A 107 -4.53 9.90 10.98
N MET A 108 -4.54 9.49 12.25
CA MET A 108 -3.63 10.01 13.27
C MET A 108 -2.16 9.77 12.89
N VAL A 109 -1.86 8.59 12.34
CA VAL A 109 -0.50 8.26 11.88
C VAL A 109 -0.09 9.17 10.72
N LEU A 110 -0.96 9.36 9.72
CA LEU A 110 -0.67 10.22 8.57
C LEU A 110 -0.47 11.68 8.98
N LEU A 111 -1.32 12.21 9.86
CA LEU A 111 -1.18 13.58 10.38
C LEU A 111 0.14 13.77 11.12
N ARG A 112 0.52 12.80 11.97
CA ARG A 112 1.81 12.84 12.67
C ARG A 112 2.97 12.76 11.70
N ARG A 113 2.89 11.93 10.65
CA ARG A 113 3.93 11.82 9.61
C ARG A 113 4.10 13.14 8.87
N ALA A 114 3.01 13.78 8.47
CA ALA A 114 3.05 15.08 7.81
C ALA A 114 3.72 16.15 8.68
N GLU A 115 3.45 16.17 9.99
CA GLU A 115 4.10 17.13 10.89
C GLU A 115 5.60 16.84 11.06
N LEU A 116 5.98 15.58 11.19
CA LEU A 116 7.39 15.18 11.22
C LEU A 116 8.12 15.54 9.92
N GLU A 117 7.47 15.40 8.77
CA GLU A 117 8.03 15.79 7.47
C GLU A 117 8.26 17.30 7.37
N LYS A 118 7.36 18.13 7.92
CA LYS A 118 7.57 19.58 7.99
C LYS A 118 8.77 19.93 8.86
N HIS A 119 8.88 19.36 10.05
CA HIS A 119 10.02 19.59 10.94
C HIS A 119 11.32 19.10 10.32
N ALA A 120 11.31 17.92 9.70
CA ALA A 120 12.45 17.37 9.00
C ALA A 120 12.88 18.26 7.84
N LYS A 121 11.93 18.80 7.05
CA LYS A 121 12.23 19.73 5.97
C LYS A 121 12.96 20.96 6.47
N VAL A 122 12.45 21.63 7.51
CA VAL A 122 13.10 22.83 8.08
C VAL A 122 14.50 22.51 8.61
N ALA A 123 14.64 21.39 9.34
CA ALA A 123 15.93 20.99 9.89
C ALA A 123 16.96 20.67 8.78
N LEU A 124 16.53 19.95 7.73
CA LEU A 124 17.38 19.60 6.59
C LEU A 124 17.73 20.81 5.73
N GLU A 125 16.82 21.75 5.52
CA GLU A 125 17.10 23.01 4.81
C GLU A 125 18.19 23.80 5.54
N HIS A 126 18.02 24.01 6.84
CA HIS A 126 19.02 24.70 7.66
C HIS A 126 20.37 23.94 7.70
N GLN A 127 20.35 22.61 7.77
CA GLN A 127 21.58 21.81 7.72
C GLN A 127 22.25 21.90 6.35
N ARG A 128 21.48 21.86 5.25
CA ARG A 128 22.01 21.98 3.89
C ARG A 128 22.61 23.36 3.65
N ASP A 129 21.98 24.42 4.13
CA ASP A 129 22.49 25.78 4.00
C ASP A 129 23.81 25.94 4.76
N LYS A 130 23.93 25.34 5.95
CA LYS A 130 25.19 25.29 6.71
C LYS A 130 26.30 24.48 6.03
N LEU A 131 25.93 23.41 5.32
CA LEU A 131 26.87 22.54 4.63
C LEU A 131 27.15 22.96 3.18
N ARG A 132 26.55 24.07 2.72
CA ARG A 132 26.79 24.59 1.38
C ARG A 132 28.26 25.00 1.26
N ARG A 133 28.89 24.61 0.16
CA ARG A 133 30.31 24.86 -0.12
C ARG A 133 30.44 25.63 -1.42
N ASP A 134 31.50 26.43 -1.53
CA ASP A 134 31.77 27.14 -2.78
C ASP A 134 32.29 26.21 -3.87
N THR A 135 33.12 25.25 -3.48
CA THR A 135 33.71 24.23 -4.34
C THR A 135 33.32 22.82 -3.90
N PRO A 136 33.26 21.87 -4.84
CA PRO A 136 33.21 20.44 -4.52
C PRO A 136 34.38 20.02 -3.62
N SER A 137 34.19 18.92 -2.90
CA SER A 137 35.29 18.22 -2.24
C SER A 137 35.84 17.14 -3.16
N ASP A 138 36.70 16.29 -2.61
CA ASP A 138 37.46 15.22 -3.29
C ASP A 138 36.62 14.21 -4.10
N TRP A 139 35.28 14.27 -4.02
CA TRP A 139 34.42 13.46 -4.89
C TRP A 139 34.40 13.96 -6.33
N TYR A 140 34.78 15.22 -6.58
CA TYR A 140 34.86 15.81 -7.91
C TYR A 140 36.24 15.51 -8.51
N ASP A 141 36.54 14.23 -8.67
CA ASP A 141 37.80 13.71 -9.19
C ASP A 141 37.52 12.65 -10.26
N GLU A 142 38.30 12.67 -11.34
CA GLU A 142 38.13 11.77 -12.50
C GLU A 142 39.23 10.69 -12.61
N THR A 143 40.02 10.50 -11.55
CA THR A 143 41.08 9.48 -11.48
C THR A 143 40.56 8.07 -11.75
N ASP A 144 39.43 7.69 -11.14
CA ASP A 144 38.81 6.37 -11.26
C ASP A 144 37.80 6.26 -12.43
N GLY A 145 37.52 7.37 -13.12
CA GLY A 145 36.59 7.41 -14.24
C GLY A 145 35.90 8.77 -14.42
N PRO A 146 35.24 9.00 -15.58
CA PRO A 146 34.65 10.30 -15.90
C PRO A 146 33.42 10.62 -15.04
N LEU A 147 33.24 11.89 -14.70
CA LEU A 147 32.05 12.35 -14.00
C LEU A 147 30.81 12.32 -14.92
N ASN A 148 29.62 12.18 -14.32
CA ASN A 148 28.36 12.18 -15.05
C ASN A 148 27.80 13.61 -15.21
N PRO A 149 27.73 14.17 -16.43
CA PRO A 149 27.26 15.55 -16.63
C PRO A 149 25.83 15.80 -16.15
N ARG A 150 24.94 14.78 -16.21
CA ARG A 150 23.56 14.91 -15.71
C ARG A 150 23.50 15.03 -14.19
N PHE A 151 24.41 14.36 -13.50
CA PHE A 151 24.53 14.47 -12.05
C PHE A 151 25.11 15.82 -11.65
N LEU A 152 26.15 16.29 -12.35
CA LEU A 152 26.74 17.61 -12.12
C LEU A 152 25.72 18.75 -12.30
N ALA A 153 24.87 18.66 -13.33
CA ALA A 153 23.77 19.62 -13.53
C ALA A 153 22.79 19.67 -12.35
N SER A 154 22.50 18.51 -11.72
CA SER A 154 21.64 18.45 -10.53
C SER A 154 22.35 19.00 -9.29
N MET A 155 23.66 18.76 -9.18
CA MET A 155 24.49 19.19 -8.05
C MET A 155 24.90 20.66 -8.09
N GLN A 156 24.82 21.32 -9.25
CA GLN A 156 25.20 22.73 -9.43
C GLN A 156 24.54 23.67 -8.42
N SER A 157 23.28 23.40 -8.04
CA SER A 157 22.55 24.20 -7.05
C SER A 157 23.20 24.23 -5.66
N ASN A 158 24.02 23.24 -5.33
CA ASN A 158 24.70 23.12 -4.05
C ASN A 158 26.01 23.92 -3.98
N TYR A 159 26.54 24.39 -5.12
CA TYR A 159 27.83 25.09 -5.20
C TYR A 159 27.66 26.50 -5.76
N THR A 160 28.60 27.39 -5.47
CA THR A 160 28.63 28.74 -6.05
C THR A 160 29.44 28.78 -7.35
N LYS A 161 30.52 28.01 -7.43
CA LYS A 161 31.29 27.86 -8.67
C LYS A 161 30.58 26.94 -9.65
N THR A 162 30.77 27.21 -10.94
CA THR A 162 30.28 26.35 -12.02
C THR A 162 31.05 25.03 -12.02
N ILE A 163 30.34 23.92 -11.90
CA ILE A 163 30.88 22.55 -11.90
C ILE A 163 30.38 21.73 -13.11
N THR A 164 29.54 22.32 -13.95
CA THR A 164 28.96 21.63 -15.13
C THR A 164 29.87 21.65 -16.35
N GLU A 165 30.82 22.57 -16.39
CA GLU A 165 31.76 22.75 -17.50
C GLU A 165 32.98 21.85 -17.27
N LEU A 166 32.91 20.62 -17.79
CA LEU A 166 34.03 19.69 -17.79
C LEU A 166 34.97 20.01 -18.95
N LEU A 167 36.27 19.93 -18.68
CA LEU A 167 37.31 20.04 -19.70
C LEU A 167 37.39 18.71 -20.49
N ASN A 168 38.04 18.73 -21.65
CA ASN A 168 38.29 17.50 -22.42
C ASN A 168 39.37 16.62 -21.77
N GLU A 169 40.18 17.18 -20.89
CA GLU A 169 41.19 16.47 -20.11
C GLU A 169 40.62 16.09 -18.74
N PRO A 170 40.96 14.89 -18.21
CA PRO A 170 40.41 14.40 -16.96
C PRO A 170 40.87 15.28 -15.80
N ILE A 171 39.91 15.73 -15.00
CA ILE A 171 40.19 16.54 -13.81
C ILE A 171 40.74 15.61 -12.72
N THR A 172 42.03 15.73 -12.40
CA THR A 172 42.64 14.97 -11.31
C THR A 172 43.06 15.89 -10.16
N HIS A 173 42.67 15.51 -8.94
CA HIS A 173 43.21 16.13 -7.73
C HIS A 173 44.45 15.34 -7.27
N ALA A 174 45.57 16.03 -7.04
CA ALA A 174 46.84 15.43 -6.61
C ALA A 174 46.84 15.05 -5.12
#